data_AF-A0A6P1SUD7-F1
#
_entry.id   AF-A0A6P1SUD7-F1
#
_cell.length_a   1.000
_cell.length_b   1.000
_cell.length_c   1.000
_cell.angle_alpha   90.00
_cell.angle_beta   90.00
_cell.angle_gamma   90.00
#
_symmetry.space_group_name_H-M   'P 1'
#
loop_
_entity.id
_entity.type
_entity.pdbx_description
1 polymer ?
#
loop_
_entity_poly.entity_id
_entity_poly.type
_entity_poly.pdbx_seq_one_letter_code
_entity_poly.pdbx_strand_id
1 'polypeptide(L)'
;MTAAIAVLGFGLAGCEDAGGTGGTFAAPVTRDYGVAGVNWADRREGYTYVYKVVDVDGELYVCGAGFHEGQTRRKANRQALRAHAFVVNGETVLVGTAHFAEYADEEALVAGTANCRATGKPTPSGPLTVEVEALRSRVML
;
A
#
# COMPACT_ATOMS: atom_id res chain seq x y z
N MET A 1 6.42 68.13 -0.32
CA MET A 1 5.97 66.98 0.51
C MET A 1 5.30 66.01 -0.44
N THR A 2 6.02 64.95 -0.78
CA THR A 2 5.69 64.00 -1.84
C THR A 2 5.31 62.69 -1.18
N ALA A 3 4.18 62.09 -1.55
CA ALA A 3 3.94 60.67 -1.31
C ALA A 3 3.04 60.12 -2.42
N ALA A 4 3.66 59.35 -3.32
CA ALA A 4 2.99 58.54 -4.32
C ALA A 4 2.54 57.22 -3.65
N ILE A 5 1.30 56.81 -3.90
CA ILE A 5 0.76 55.52 -3.44
C ILE A 5 0.98 54.51 -4.55
N ALA A 6 1.87 53.55 -4.31
CA ALA A 6 2.06 52.38 -5.16
C ALA A 6 1.08 51.29 -4.73
N VAL A 7 0.20 50.88 -5.66
CA VAL A 7 -0.65 49.69 -5.49
C VAL A 7 0.19 48.47 -5.88
N LEU A 8 0.58 47.66 -4.90
CA LEU A 8 1.18 46.35 -5.14
C LEU A 8 0.05 45.33 -5.32
N GLY A 9 -0.04 44.79 -6.54
CA GLY A 9 -0.93 43.68 -6.86
C GLY A 9 -0.51 42.41 -6.11
N PHE A 10 -1.43 41.82 -5.36
CA PHE A 10 -1.32 40.46 -4.86
C PHE A 10 -1.57 39.50 -6.01
N GLY A 11 -0.50 39.06 -6.67
CA GLY A 11 -0.52 37.86 -7.49
C GLY A 11 -0.43 36.62 -6.61
N LEU A 12 -1.57 35.99 -6.31
CA LEU A 12 -1.61 34.61 -5.84
C LEU A 12 -1.40 33.71 -7.06
N ALA A 13 -0.14 33.39 -7.34
CA ALA A 13 0.25 32.39 -8.33
C ALA A 13 1.06 31.31 -7.62
N GLY A 14 0.59 30.06 -7.71
CA GLY A 14 1.27 28.88 -7.19
C GLY A 14 0.33 27.89 -6.52
N CYS A 15 -0.57 27.28 -7.32
CA CYS A 15 -1.04 25.92 -7.06
C CYS A 15 0.14 24.94 -7.16
N GLU A 16 -0.12 23.70 -6.74
CA GLU A 16 0.77 22.53 -6.80
C GLU A 16 1.62 22.33 -5.54
N ASP A 17 0.94 22.24 -4.39
CA ASP A 17 1.33 21.24 -3.40
C ASP A 17 1.15 19.86 -4.07
N ALA A 18 2.17 19.39 -4.78
CA ALA A 18 2.38 17.97 -5.03
C ALA A 18 2.83 17.32 -3.71
N GLY A 19 2.02 17.52 -2.67
CA GLY A 19 2.21 17.00 -1.33
C GLY A 19 1.57 15.63 -1.28
N GLY A 20 2.28 14.63 -1.78
CA GLY A 20 2.02 13.25 -1.39
C GLY A 20 2.18 13.17 0.13
N THR A 21 1.07 13.27 0.84
CA THR A 21 1.04 13.34 2.30
C THR A 21 1.28 11.92 2.73
N GLY A 22 2.55 11.53 2.95
CA GLY A 22 3.02 10.18 3.29
C GLY A 22 2.31 9.55 4.49
N GLY A 23 1.04 9.22 4.28
CA GLY A 23 0.02 9.10 5.30
C GLY A 23 -0.50 7.68 5.38
N THR A 24 -1.32 7.48 6.40
CA THR A 24 -1.94 6.20 6.67
C THR A 24 -3.38 6.42 7.10
N PHE A 25 -4.27 5.52 6.69
CA PHE A 25 -5.66 5.52 7.12
C PHE A 25 -6.17 4.08 7.18
N ALA A 26 -7.36 3.88 7.74
CA ALA A 26 -8.03 2.59 7.76
C ALA A 26 -9.24 2.60 6.80
N ALA A 27 -9.46 1.50 6.10
CA ALA A 27 -10.58 1.31 5.18
C ALA A 27 -11.27 -0.04 5.42
N PRO A 28 -12.60 -0.17 5.28
CA PRO A 28 -13.27 -1.45 5.40
C PRO A 28 -12.76 -2.43 4.34
N VAL A 29 -12.63 -3.71 4.72
CA VAL A 29 -12.37 -4.79 3.77
C VAL A 29 -13.65 -5.06 2.97
N THR A 30 -13.54 -5.06 1.64
CA THR A 30 -14.67 -5.27 0.73
C THR A 30 -14.35 -6.37 -0.29
N ARG A 31 -15.38 -6.89 -0.97
CA ARG A 31 -15.27 -8.06 -1.87
C ARG A 31 -14.37 -7.85 -3.09
N ASP A 32 -14.07 -6.61 -3.43
CA ASP A 32 -13.22 -6.21 -4.55
C ASP A 32 -11.73 -6.14 -4.20
N TYR A 33 -11.35 -6.43 -2.94
CA TYR A 33 -9.95 -6.61 -2.60
C TYR A 33 -9.40 -7.88 -3.25
N GLY A 34 -8.17 -7.79 -3.76
CA GLY A 34 -7.43 -8.95 -4.23
C GLY A 34 -6.96 -9.81 -3.07
N VAL A 35 -6.79 -11.12 -3.30
CA VAL A 35 -6.28 -12.07 -2.31
C VAL A 35 -4.89 -12.52 -2.73
N ALA A 36 -3.94 -12.50 -1.79
CA ALA A 36 -2.60 -13.03 -1.99
C ALA A 36 -2.05 -13.60 -0.68
N GLY A 37 -0.89 -14.24 -0.72
CA GLY A 37 -0.33 -14.84 0.47
C GLY A 37 0.98 -15.56 0.24
N VAL A 38 1.51 -16.08 1.33
CA VAL A 38 2.64 -17.01 1.33
C VAL A 38 2.13 -18.33 1.88
N ASN A 39 2.25 -19.40 1.11
CA ASN A 39 1.88 -20.74 1.55
C ASN A 39 3.13 -21.63 1.58
N TRP A 40 3.34 -22.30 2.72
CA TRP A 40 4.37 -23.32 2.88
C TRP A 40 3.69 -24.69 2.79
N ALA A 41 3.76 -25.29 1.59
CA ALA A 41 3.04 -26.50 1.18
C ALA A 41 3.15 -27.67 2.19
N ASP A 42 4.23 -27.71 2.96
CA ASP A 42 4.58 -28.81 3.84
C ASP A 42 3.61 -28.99 5.03
N ARG A 43 2.88 -27.93 5.47
CA ARG A 43 2.14 -27.97 6.76
C ARG A 43 0.82 -27.17 6.85
N ARG A 44 0.25 -26.68 5.75
CA ARG A 44 -0.87 -25.69 5.80
C ARG A 44 -0.51 -24.51 6.70
N GLU A 45 0.73 -24.06 6.61
CA GLU A 45 1.26 -22.92 7.33
C GLU A 45 1.50 -21.80 6.33
N GLY A 46 1.11 -20.58 6.69
CA GLY A 46 1.09 -19.51 5.72
C GLY A 46 0.67 -18.18 6.30
N TYR A 47 0.58 -17.19 5.42
CA TYR A 47 -0.05 -15.93 5.73
C TYR A 47 -0.88 -15.54 4.52
N THR A 48 -2.17 -15.42 4.73
CA THR A 48 -3.14 -15.02 3.72
C THR A 48 -3.56 -13.59 4.00
N TYR A 49 -3.63 -12.78 2.96
CA TYR A 49 -4.01 -11.39 3.06
C TYR A 49 -4.85 -10.92 1.88
N VAL A 50 -5.64 -9.90 2.16
CA VAL A 50 -6.35 -9.11 1.17
C VAL A 50 -5.63 -7.79 0.96
N TYR A 51 -5.69 -7.28 -0.25
CA TYR A 51 -5.10 -5.99 -0.59
C TYR A 51 -5.93 -5.23 -1.63
N LYS A 52 -5.77 -3.91 -1.63
CA LYS A 52 -6.31 -3.04 -2.67
C LYS A 52 -5.37 -1.86 -2.88
N VAL A 53 -5.13 -1.53 -4.14
CA VAL A 53 -4.47 -0.27 -4.52
C VAL A 53 -5.56 0.74 -4.81
N VAL A 54 -5.48 1.90 -4.17
CA VAL A 54 -6.46 2.99 -4.31
C VAL A 54 -5.76 4.31 -4.62
N ASP A 55 -6.46 5.17 -5.35
CA ASP A 55 -6.08 6.56 -5.58
C ASP A 55 -6.71 7.44 -4.50
N VAL A 56 -5.89 8.26 -3.84
CA VAL A 56 -6.33 9.28 -2.91
C VAL A 56 -5.65 10.58 -3.31
N ASP A 57 -6.43 11.52 -3.82
CA ASP A 57 -5.97 12.84 -4.25
C ASP A 57 -4.78 12.82 -5.22
N GLY A 58 -4.71 11.82 -6.11
CA GLY A 58 -3.66 11.67 -7.11
C GLY A 58 -2.42 10.90 -6.64
N GLU A 59 -2.43 10.34 -5.43
CA GLU A 59 -1.40 9.47 -4.89
C GLU A 59 -1.90 8.04 -4.71
N LEU A 60 -1.07 7.06 -5.06
CA LEU A 60 -1.37 5.66 -4.84
C LEU A 60 -1.18 5.27 -3.36
N TYR A 61 -2.15 4.53 -2.84
CA TYR A 61 -2.10 3.89 -1.53
C TYR A 61 -2.27 2.38 -1.68
N VAL A 62 -1.56 1.62 -0.85
CA VAL A 62 -1.76 0.17 -0.73
C VAL A 62 -2.42 -0.13 0.61
N CYS A 63 -3.65 -0.60 0.56
CA CYS A 63 -4.42 -1.09 1.69
C CYS A 63 -4.27 -2.60 1.82
N GLY A 64 -4.14 -3.11 3.04
CA GLY A 64 -4.30 -4.55 3.25
C GLY A 64 -4.51 -4.98 4.69
N ALA A 65 -4.94 -6.23 4.80
CA ALA A 65 -5.18 -6.94 6.04
C ALA A 65 -4.88 -8.43 5.82
N GLY A 66 -4.41 -9.14 6.83
CA GLY A 66 -4.10 -10.56 6.71
C GLY A 66 -4.15 -11.30 8.03
N PHE A 67 -4.01 -12.62 7.96
CA PHE A 67 -3.95 -13.49 9.13
C PHE A 67 -2.91 -14.59 8.91
N HIS A 68 -2.40 -15.11 10.01
CA HIS A 68 -1.46 -16.23 10.00
C HIS A 68 -2.21 -17.57 9.97
N GLU A 69 -1.88 -18.40 8.99
CA GLU A 69 -2.27 -19.80 8.95
C GLU A 69 -1.24 -20.62 9.71
N GLY A 70 -1.66 -21.29 10.78
CA GLY A 70 -0.79 -22.08 11.65
C GLY A 70 0.13 -21.24 12.55
N GLN A 71 0.81 -21.92 13.50
CA GLN A 71 1.57 -21.25 14.57
C GLN A 71 3.09 -21.20 14.35
N THR A 72 3.66 -22.10 13.54
CA THR A 72 5.08 -22.44 13.60
C THR A 72 6.00 -21.49 12.81
N ARG A 73 5.51 -20.79 11.79
CA ARG A 73 6.35 -20.05 10.83
C ARG A 73 6.21 -18.53 10.83
N ARG A 74 5.71 -17.93 11.92
CA ARG A 74 5.52 -16.45 11.99
C ARG A 74 6.76 -15.64 11.56
N LYS A 75 7.97 -16.06 11.94
CA LYS A 75 9.22 -15.39 11.51
C LYS A 75 9.46 -15.50 10.01
N ALA A 76 9.30 -16.69 9.45
CA ALA A 76 9.47 -16.94 8.01
C ALA A 76 8.41 -16.19 7.19
N ASN A 77 7.15 -16.18 7.64
CA ASN A 77 6.08 -15.41 7.01
C ASN A 77 6.43 -13.92 6.99
N ARG A 78 6.81 -13.35 8.13
CA ARG A 78 7.22 -11.93 8.17
C ARG A 78 8.40 -11.62 7.25
N GLN A 79 9.36 -12.53 7.11
CA GLN A 79 10.48 -12.33 6.20
C GLN A 79 10.04 -12.35 4.74
N ALA A 80 9.19 -13.31 4.35
CA ALA A 80 8.64 -13.39 3.00
C ALA A 80 7.78 -12.15 2.67
N LEU A 81 6.93 -11.72 3.60
CA LEU A 81 6.06 -10.56 3.47
C LEU A 81 6.81 -9.23 3.37
N ARG A 82 8.00 -9.12 3.98
CA ARG A 82 8.90 -7.97 3.81
C ARG A 82 9.53 -7.91 2.41
N ALA A 83 9.59 -9.06 1.73
CA ALA A 83 10.09 -9.16 0.37
C ALA A 83 8.97 -9.02 -0.68
N HIS A 84 7.69 -9.01 -0.30
CA HIS A 84 6.62 -8.78 -1.27
C HIS A 84 6.62 -7.33 -1.74
N ALA A 85 6.49 -7.13 -3.04
CA ALA A 85 6.38 -5.84 -3.69
C ALA A 85 5.05 -5.74 -4.42
N PHE A 86 4.42 -4.57 -4.33
CA PHE A 86 3.31 -4.19 -5.18
C PHE A 86 3.87 -3.46 -6.39
N VAL A 87 3.52 -3.97 -7.56
CA VAL A 87 3.93 -3.44 -8.85
C VAL A 87 2.68 -2.93 -9.55
N VAL A 88 2.67 -1.65 -9.95
CA VAL A 88 1.58 -1.04 -10.68
C VAL A 88 2.10 -0.63 -12.05
N ASN A 89 1.50 -1.16 -13.11
CA ASN A 89 1.92 -0.90 -14.50
C ASN A 89 3.42 -1.17 -14.74
N GLY A 90 3.99 -2.19 -14.08
CA GLY A 90 5.40 -2.55 -14.19
C GLY A 90 6.36 -1.75 -13.28
N GLU A 91 5.88 -0.77 -12.52
CA GLU A 91 6.69 -0.04 -11.54
C GLU A 91 6.42 -0.51 -10.12
N THR A 92 7.47 -0.81 -9.36
CA THR A 92 7.32 -1.10 -7.92
C THR A 92 6.88 0.16 -7.17
N VAL A 93 5.69 0.12 -6.59
CA VAL A 93 5.12 1.25 -5.82
C VAL A 93 5.28 1.07 -4.31
N LEU A 94 5.32 -0.16 -3.81
CA LEU A 94 5.51 -0.41 -2.39
C LEU A 94 6.21 -1.75 -2.15
N VAL A 95 7.14 -1.78 -1.18
CA VAL A 95 7.78 -3.01 -0.72
C VAL A 95 7.43 -3.27 0.74
N GLY A 96 7.05 -4.50 1.03
CA GLY A 96 6.64 -5.00 2.33
C GLY A 96 5.14 -4.83 2.58
N THR A 97 4.56 -5.80 3.28
CA THR A 97 3.16 -5.75 3.74
C THR A 97 3.06 -5.49 5.24
N ALA A 98 4.14 -5.02 5.89
CA ALA A 98 4.24 -4.95 7.35
C ALA A 98 3.24 -3.96 7.99
N HIS A 99 2.64 -3.06 7.20
CA HIS A 99 1.60 -2.14 7.67
C HIS A 99 0.22 -2.77 7.68
N PHE A 100 0.01 -3.93 7.06
CA PHE A 100 -1.30 -4.55 6.97
C PHE A 100 -1.87 -4.85 8.36
N ALA A 101 -3.19 -4.70 8.50
CA ALA A 101 -3.88 -5.10 9.72
C ALA A 101 -3.75 -6.62 9.90
N GLU A 102 -3.57 -7.09 11.12
CA GLU A 102 -3.49 -8.53 11.42
C GLU A 102 -4.74 -8.99 12.17
N TYR A 103 -5.36 -10.06 11.66
CA TYR A 103 -6.55 -10.70 12.22
C TYR A 103 -6.26 -12.12 12.68
N ALA A 104 -7.16 -12.66 13.51
CA ALA A 104 -7.04 -14.03 14.03
C ALA A 104 -7.28 -15.09 12.95
N ASP A 105 -8.25 -14.85 12.07
CA ASP A 105 -8.70 -15.76 11.04
C ASP A 105 -9.37 -15.00 9.88
N GLU A 106 -9.82 -15.76 8.88
CA GLU A 106 -10.49 -15.23 7.69
C GLU A 106 -11.82 -14.53 8.02
N GLU A 107 -12.61 -15.07 8.96
CA GLU A 107 -13.91 -14.51 9.32
C GLU A 107 -13.76 -13.11 9.92
N ALA A 108 -12.82 -12.95 10.86
CA ALA A 108 -12.49 -11.66 11.45
C ALA A 108 -11.91 -10.69 10.41
N LEU A 109 -11.13 -11.20 9.44
CA LEU A 109 -10.56 -10.39 8.37
C LEU A 109 -11.63 -9.80 7.45
N VAL A 110 -12.60 -10.60 6.98
CA VAL A 110 -13.61 -10.13 6.02
C VAL A 110 -14.59 -9.13 6.64
N ALA A 111 -14.76 -9.17 7.97
CA ALA A 111 -15.54 -8.19 8.73
C ALA A 111 -14.71 -6.97 9.18
N GLY A 112 -13.40 -6.97 8.91
CA GLY A 112 -12.44 -6.04 9.45
C GLY A 112 -12.18 -4.79 8.59
N THR A 113 -11.10 -4.11 8.94
CA THR A 113 -10.55 -2.92 8.29
C THR A 113 -9.10 -3.19 7.86
N ALA A 114 -8.77 -2.82 6.63
CA ALA A 114 -7.42 -2.78 6.12
C ALA A 114 -6.70 -1.50 6.55
N ASN A 115 -5.39 -1.61 6.78
CA ASN A 115 -4.51 -0.47 6.95
C ASN A 115 -3.97 -0.05 5.58
N CYS A 116 -4.12 1.23 5.26
CA CYS A 116 -3.66 1.85 4.03
C CYS A 116 -2.42 2.68 4.28
N ARG A 117 -1.48 2.61 3.34
CA ARG A 117 -0.24 3.38 3.38
C ARG A 117 0.04 4.02 2.04
N ALA A 118 0.40 5.30 2.09
CA ALA A 118 0.88 6.07 0.95
C ALA A 118 2.14 5.43 0.34
N THR A 119 2.21 5.41 -0.99
CA THR A 119 3.36 4.88 -1.72
C THR A 119 4.39 5.95 -2.08
N GLY A 120 4.03 7.23 -1.99
CA GLY A 120 4.82 8.33 -2.54
C GLY A 120 4.81 8.37 -4.07
N LYS A 121 3.96 7.56 -4.73
CA LYS A 121 3.88 7.45 -6.18
C LYS A 121 2.58 8.10 -6.69
N PRO A 122 2.65 8.93 -7.75
CA PRO A 122 1.46 9.49 -8.33
C PRO A 122 0.62 8.40 -9.00
N THR A 123 -0.69 8.61 -9.06
CA THR A 123 -1.62 7.73 -9.76
C THR A 123 -1.39 7.81 -11.28
N PRO A 124 -1.05 6.70 -11.96
CA PRO A 124 -0.86 6.69 -13.40
C PRO A 124 -2.13 7.03 -14.16
N SER A 125 -2.00 7.74 -15.28
CA SER A 125 -3.09 7.95 -16.22
C SER A 125 -3.43 6.65 -16.94
N GLY A 126 -4.69 6.18 -16.80
CA GLY A 126 -5.19 5.00 -17.50
C GLY A 126 -5.51 3.81 -16.58
N PRO A 127 -5.76 2.62 -17.14
CA PRO A 127 -6.07 1.44 -16.33
C PRO A 127 -4.89 1.04 -15.45
N LEU A 128 -5.17 0.64 -14.22
CA LEU A 128 -4.18 0.14 -13.28
C LEU A 128 -4.08 -1.38 -13.40
N THR A 129 -2.89 -1.87 -13.73
CA THR A 129 -2.54 -3.29 -13.63
C THR A 129 -1.74 -3.47 -12.35
N VAL A 130 -2.27 -4.25 -11.41
CA VAL A 130 -1.63 -4.48 -10.10
C VAL A 130 -1.12 -5.90 -10.02
N GLU A 131 0.18 -6.03 -9.79
CA GLU A 131 0.87 -7.30 -9.60
C GLU A 131 1.51 -7.33 -8.21
N VAL A 132 1.63 -8.53 -7.65
CA VAL A 132 2.31 -8.76 -6.38
C VAL A 132 3.45 -9.72 -6.63
N GLU A 133 4.67 -9.25 -6.41
CA GLU A 133 5.88 -10.01 -6.67
C GLU A 133 6.62 -10.29 -5.37
N ALA A 134 7.15 -11.50 -5.21
CA ALA A 134 8.16 -11.73 -4.18
C ALA A 134 9.51 -11.28 -4.72
N LEU A 135 10.08 -10.21 -4.16
CA LEU A 135 11.46 -9.79 -4.38
C LEU A 135 12.40 -10.84 -3.76
N ARG A 136 12.51 -11.98 -4.42
CA ARG A 136 13.63 -12.87 -4.17
C ARG A 136 14.87 -12.09 -4.56
N SER A 137 15.75 -11.93 -3.58
CA SER A 137 17.06 -11.36 -3.75
C SER A 137 17.67 -11.91 -5.04
N ARG A 138 18.29 -11.02 -5.83
CA ARG A 138 19.35 -11.38 -6.78
C ARG A 138 20.52 -12.02 -6.02
N VAL A 139 20.30 -13.18 -5.43
CA VAL A 139 21.34 -14.12 -5.05
C VAL A 139 21.47 -15.00 -6.27
N MET A 140 22.38 -14.61 -7.16
CA MET A 140 22.96 -15.55 -8.10
C MET A 140 23.58 -16.66 -7.25
N LEU A 141 23.18 -17.91 -7.51
CA LEU A 141 23.98 -19.07 -7.16
C LEU A 141 25.34 -18.98 -7.87
#